data_AF-A0A176RYN4-F1
#
_entry.id   AF-A0A176RYN4-F1
#
_cell.length_a   1.000
_cell.length_b   1.000
_cell.length_c   1.000
_cell.angle_alpha   90.00
_cell.angle_beta   90.00
_cell.angle_gamma   90.00
#
_symmetry.space_group_name_H-M   'P 1'
#
loop_
_entity.id
_entity.type
_entity.pdbx_description
1 polymer ?
#
loop_
_entity_poly.entity_id
_entity_poly.type
_entity_poly.pdbx_seq_one_letter_code
_entity_poly.pdbx_strand_id
1 'polypeptide(L)'
;MAIKRANAIVSAYRIEKPPDKTYIGRVDHGFDFLGYQFDQNARTGLVIADKTLNNHQERLRDLAAHGAEAEQIANYKKPWWRWVHSGVDLRNDERVLINRK
;
A
#
# COMPACT_ATOMS: atom_id res chain seq x y z
N MET A 1 -4.06 -24.05 15.86
CA MET A 1 -5.29 -23.65 16.59
C MET A 1 -5.90 -22.36 16.00
N ALA A 2 -5.14 -21.29 15.76
CA ALA A 2 -5.69 -20.01 15.28
C ALA A 2 -6.33 -20.03 13.87
N ILE A 3 -5.63 -20.54 12.85
CA ILE A 3 -6.13 -20.58 11.46
C ILE A 3 -7.45 -21.36 11.35
N LYS A 4 -7.53 -22.52 12.03
CA LYS A 4 -8.75 -23.35 12.07
C LYS A 4 -9.94 -22.58 12.66
N ARG A 5 -9.72 -21.82 13.75
CA ARG A 5 -10.77 -21.00 14.39
C ARG A 5 -11.21 -19.85 13.50
N ALA A 6 -10.28 -19.15 12.86
CA ALA A 6 -10.61 -18.08 11.90
C ALA A 6 -11.46 -18.62 10.74
N ASN A 7 -11.09 -19.77 10.16
CA ASN A 7 -11.85 -20.40 9.10
C ASN A 7 -13.26 -20.84 9.57
N ALA A 8 -13.38 -21.37 10.79
CA ALA A 8 -14.67 -21.77 11.36
C ALA A 8 -15.61 -20.56 11.51
N ILE A 9 -15.09 -19.42 11.97
CA ILE A 9 -15.89 -18.18 12.08
C ILE A 9 -16.34 -17.72 10.70
N VAL A 10 -15.42 -17.58 9.73
CA VAL A 10 -15.72 -17.14 8.37
C VAL A 10 -16.76 -18.06 7.71
N SER A 11 -16.62 -19.38 7.90
CA SER A 11 -17.58 -20.37 7.39
C SER A 11 -18.95 -20.30 8.08
N ALA A 12 -19.00 -20.02 9.39
CA ALA A 12 -20.26 -19.87 10.12
C ALA A 12 -21.12 -18.72 9.57
N TYR A 13 -20.48 -17.69 9.02
CA TYR A 13 -21.15 -16.58 8.33
C TYR A 13 -21.39 -16.82 6.84
N ARG A 14 -21.12 -18.04 6.32
CA ARG A 14 -21.27 -18.40 4.90
C ARG A 14 -20.48 -17.50 3.95
N ILE A 15 -19.34 -16.99 4.41
CA ILE A 15 -18.44 -16.16 3.60
C ILE A 15 -17.42 -17.07 2.93
N GLU A 16 -17.33 -17.02 1.61
CA GLU A 16 -16.28 -17.69 0.85
C GLU A 16 -15.04 -16.80 0.75
N LYS A 17 -13.86 -17.40 0.95
CA LYS A 17 -12.59 -16.72 0.76
C LYS A 17 -12.12 -16.93 -0.67
N PRO A 18 -11.88 -15.87 -1.45
CA PRO A 18 -11.36 -16.01 -2.81
C PRO A 18 -9.96 -16.65 -2.79
N PRO A 19 -9.71 -17.71 -3.58
CA PRO A 19 -8.42 -18.42 -3.57
C PRO A 19 -7.27 -17.56 -4.08
N ASP A 20 -7.56 -16.61 -4.98
CA ASP A 20 -6.63 -15.63 -5.53
C ASP A 20 -6.24 -14.52 -4.54
N LYS A 21 -7.07 -14.25 -3.53
CA LYS A 21 -6.87 -13.17 -2.54
C LYS A 21 -6.49 -13.68 -1.15
N THR A 22 -6.36 -15.00 -0.98
CA THR A 22 -6.10 -15.62 0.32
C THR A 22 -4.75 -16.30 0.31
N TYR A 23 -3.78 -15.69 0.98
CA TYR A 23 -2.51 -16.31 1.29
C TYR A 23 -2.45 -16.70 2.77
N ILE A 24 -2.09 -17.95 3.06
CA ILE A 24 -1.84 -18.45 4.41
C ILE A 24 -0.44 -19.07 4.40
N GLY A 25 0.53 -18.34 4.93
CA GLY A 25 1.93 -18.74 4.91
C GLY A 25 2.78 -17.85 5.79
N ARG A 26 4.09 -17.90 5.57
CA ARG A 26 5.05 -17.10 6.33
C ARG A 26 5.12 -15.67 5.75
N VAL A 27 5.39 -14.70 6.61
CA VAL A 27 5.47 -13.27 6.23
C VAL A 27 6.82 -12.87 5.63
N ASP A 28 7.79 -13.79 5.63
CA ASP A 28 9.15 -13.60 5.12
C ASP A 28 9.22 -13.30 3.62
N HIS A 29 8.19 -13.69 2.86
CA HIS A 29 8.05 -13.36 1.43
C HIS A 29 7.49 -11.94 1.20
N GLY A 30 7.18 -11.20 2.27
CA GLY A 30 6.49 -9.92 2.20
C GLY A 30 5.02 -10.07 1.81
N PHE A 31 4.23 -9.05 2.10
CA PHE A 31 2.84 -8.96 1.65
C PHE A 31 2.37 -7.51 1.64
N ASP A 32 1.42 -7.22 0.77
CA ASP A 32 0.80 -5.90 0.70
C ASP A 32 -0.34 -5.80 1.71
N PHE A 33 -0.36 -4.73 2.49
CA PHE A 33 -1.45 -4.42 3.41
C PHE A 33 -1.64 -2.92 3.54
N LEU A 34 -2.89 -2.48 3.32
CA LEU A 34 -3.26 -1.06 3.35
C LEU A 34 -2.29 -0.20 2.54
N GLY A 35 -1.90 -0.63 1.35
CA GLY A 35 -1.01 0.13 0.46
C GLY A 35 0.46 0.23 0.88
N TYR A 36 0.85 -0.40 1.99
CA TYR A 36 2.25 -0.69 2.33
C TYR A 36 2.59 -2.12 1.94
N GLN A 37 3.88 -2.40 1.82
CA GLN A 37 4.40 -3.75 1.70
C GLN A 37 5.25 -4.04 2.95
N PHE A 38 5.00 -5.18 3.58
CA PHE A 38 5.87 -5.70 4.61
C PHE A 38 7.20 -6.13 3.98
N ASP A 39 8.29 -5.53 4.43
CA ASP A 39 9.65 -5.82 3.98
C ASP A 39 10.57 -5.90 5.20
N GLN A 40 11.02 -7.11 5.52
CA GLN A 40 11.89 -7.38 6.66
C GLN A 40 13.27 -6.68 6.55
N ASN A 41 13.69 -6.28 5.36
CA ASN A 41 14.94 -5.56 5.14
C ASN A 41 14.76 -4.04 5.28
N ALA A 42 13.52 -3.56 5.28
CA ALA A 42 13.22 -2.15 5.45
C ALA A 42 13.41 -1.73 6.91
N ARG A 43 13.89 -0.50 7.12
CA ARG A 43 14.21 0.03 8.45
C ARG A 43 13.03 0.04 9.42
N THR A 44 11.81 0.21 8.93
CA THR A 44 10.57 0.19 9.74
C THR A 44 9.81 -1.13 9.61
N GLY A 45 10.34 -2.09 8.86
CA GLY A 45 9.60 -3.30 8.44
C GLY A 45 8.57 -3.03 7.33
N LEU A 46 8.46 -1.79 6.84
CA LEU A 46 7.49 -1.38 5.84
C LEU A 46 8.13 -0.53 4.74
N VAL A 47 7.63 -0.70 3.53
CA VAL A 47 7.84 0.18 2.37
C VAL A 47 6.49 0.51 1.74
N ILE A 48 6.43 1.48 0.83
CA ILE A 48 5.23 1.69 0.03
C ILE A 48 5.11 0.53 -0.97
N ALA A 49 3.93 -0.09 -1.08
CA ALA A 49 3.69 -1.13 -2.07
C ALA A 49 3.75 -0.53 -3.48
N ASP A 50 4.33 -1.25 -4.44
CA ASP A 50 4.50 -0.76 -5.81
C ASP A 50 3.17 -0.38 -6.46
N LYS A 51 2.11 -1.15 -6.18
CA LYS A 51 0.76 -0.83 -6.64
C LYS A 51 0.28 0.54 -6.14
N THR A 52 0.59 0.91 -4.90
CA THR A 52 0.23 2.21 -4.33
C THR A 52 0.98 3.35 -5.03
N LEU A 53 2.26 3.14 -5.31
CA LEU A 53 3.08 4.11 -6.03
C LEU A 53 2.58 4.29 -7.48
N ASN A 54 2.29 3.20 -8.17
CA ASN A 54 1.75 3.22 -9.54
C ASN A 54 0.41 3.96 -9.61
N ASN A 55 -0.53 3.64 -8.70
CA ASN A 55 -1.81 4.33 -8.61
C ASN A 55 -1.63 5.84 -8.35
N HIS A 56 -0.66 6.23 -7.51
CA HIS A 56 -0.36 7.63 -7.26
C HIS A 56 0.15 8.35 -8.52
N GLN A 57 1.07 7.73 -9.25
CA GLN A 57 1.60 8.28 -10.50
C GLN A 57 0.52 8.39 -11.59
N GLU A 58 -0.32 7.36 -11.73
CA GLU A 58 -1.48 7.38 -12.64
C GLU A 58 -2.42 8.53 -12.29
N ARG A 59 -2.75 8.69 -11.01
CA ARG A 59 -3.61 9.79 -10.58
C ARG A 59 -3.02 11.17 -10.89
N LEU A 60 -1.70 11.34 -10.73
CA LEU A 60 -1.03 12.59 -11.09
C LEU A 60 -1.07 12.84 -12.61
N ARG A 61 -0.87 11.79 -13.43
CA ARG A 61 -1.01 11.87 -14.89
C ARG A 61 -2.43 12.27 -15.29
N ASP A 62 -3.44 11.65 -14.68
CA ASP A 62 -4.84 11.96 -14.95
C ASP A 62 -5.17 13.41 -14.59
N LEU A 63 -4.75 13.89 -13.42
CA LEU A 63 -4.97 15.28 -13.00
C LEU A 63 -4.33 16.26 -14.00
N ALA A 64 -3.09 16.01 -14.42
CA ALA A 64 -2.42 16.84 -15.41
C ALA A 64 -3.14 16.82 -16.77
N ALA A 65 -3.58 15.64 -17.23
CA ALA A 65 -4.29 15.48 -18.49
C ALA A 65 -5.65 16.21 -18.52
N HIS A 66 -6.30 16.34 -17.36
CA HIS A 66 -7.56 17.07 -17.21
C HIS A 66 -7.35 18.56 -16.88
N GLY A 67 -6.13 19.08 -17.01
CA GLY A 67 -5.84 20.49 -16.79
C GLY A 67 -5.98 20.94 -15.33
N ALA A 68 -5.74 20.04 -14.36
CA ALA A 68 -5.77 20.43 -12.96
C ALA A 68 -4.70 21.49 -12.66
N GLU A 69 -5.11 22.54 -11.97
CA GLU A 69 -4.25 23.63 -11.54
C GLU A 69 -3.25 23.16 -10.48
N ALA A 70 -2.15 23.90 -10.35
CA ALA A 70 -1.07 23.55 -9.40
C ALA A 70 -1.58 23.37 -7.96
N GLU A 71 -2.54 24.20 -7.55
CA GLU A 71 -3.17 24.09 -6.22
C GLU A 71 -3.96 22.79 -6.05
N GLN A 72 -4.68 22.34 -7.08
CA GLN A 72 -5.44 21.09 -7.03
C GLN A 72 -4.52 19.88 -6.93
N ILE A 73 -3.40 19.90 -7.67
CA ILE A 73 -2.37 18.87 -7.57
C ILE A 73 -1.72 18.87 -6.18
N ALA A 74 -1.43 20.04 -5.61
CA ALA A 74 -0.89 20.17 -4.26
C ALA A 74 -1.87 19.65 -3.18
N ASN A 75 -3.16 19.96 -3.33
CA ASN A 75 -4.23 19.49 -2.44
C ASN A 75 -4.40 17.97 -2.47
N TYR A 76 -4.09 17.32 -3.59
CA TYR A 76 -3.99 15.86 -3.65
C TYR A 76 -2.70 15.31 -3.03
N LYS A 77 -1.54 15.90 -3.37
CA LYS A 77 -0.22 15.41 -2.92
C LYS A 77 -0.05 15.49 -1.39
N LYS A 78 -0.50 16.57 -0.76
CA LYS A 78 -0.30 16.82 0.67
C LYS A 78 -0.86 15.71 1.59
N PRO A 79 -2.14 15.30 1.49
CA PRO A 79 -2.66 14.20 2.29
C PRO A 79 -2.04 12.86 1.92
N TRP A 80 -1.72 12.63 0.64
CA TRP A 80 -1.03 11.41 0.21
C TRP A 80 0.33 11.26 0.88
N TRP A 81 1.14 12.32 0.93
CA TRP A 81 2.42 12.32 1.64
C TRP A 81 2.26 12.11 3.14
N ARG A 82 1.26 12.77 3.76
CA ARG A 82 0.98 12.55 5.19
C ARG A 82 0.67 11.08 5.48
N TRP A 83 -0.09 10.45 4.59
CA TRP A 83 -0.41 9.03 4.69
C TRP A 83 0.85 8.17 4.51
N VAL A 84 1.68 8.41 3.49
CA VAL A 84 2.96 7.71 3.28
C VAL A 84 3.81 7.73 4.56
N HIS A 85 4.03 8.92 5.13
CA HIS A 85 4.84 9.10 6.34
C HIS A 85 4.25 8.49 7.61
N SER A 86 2.96 8.11 7.62
CA SER A 86 2.35 7.44 8.78
C SER A 86 2.79 5.98 8.93
N GLY A 87 3.26 5.34 7.86
CA GLY A 87 3.67 3.93 7.87
C GLY A 87 5.13 3.68 7.47
N VAL A 88 5.78 4.62 6.78
CA VAL A 88 7.19 4.49 6.38
C VAL A 88 8.03 5.67 6.85
N ASP A 89 9.22 5.38 7.36
CA ASP A 89 10.21 6.41 7.72
C ASP A 89 11.09 6.75 6.50
N LEU A 90 10.60 7.67 5.68
CA LEU A 90 11.34 8.30 4.60
C LEU A 90 12.06 9.53 5.15
N ARG A 91 13.17 9.35 5.86
CA ARG A 91 14.00 10.48 6.33
C ARG A 91 14.40 11.37 5.15
N ASN A 92 13.68 12.48 4.96
CA ASN A 92 13.96 13.62 4.08
C ASN A 92 14.38 13.35 2.62
N ASP A 93 14.13 12.17 2.05
CA ASP A 93 14.44 11.92 0.64
C ASP A 93 13.26 11.32 -0.13
N GLU A 94 12.43 12.22 -0.65
CA GLU A 94 11.34 11.91 -1.58
C GLU A 94 11.82 11.16 -2.84
N ARG A 95 13.11 11.28 -3.20
CA ARG A 95 13.69 10.63 -4.38
C ARG A 95 13.73 9.12 -4.24
N VAL A 96 13.65 8.59 -3.02
CA VAL A 96 13.58 7.14 -2.76
C VAL A 96 12.34 6.53 -3.41
N LEU A 97 11.21 7.24 -3.43
CA LEU A 97 9.99 6.77 -4.10
C LEU A 97 10.01 7.04 -5.60
N ILE A 98 10.67 8.12 -6.05
CA ILE A 98 10.73 8.51 -7.47
C ILE A 98 11.64 7.57 -8.27
N ASN A 99 12.66 6.99 -7.64
CA ASN A 99 13.66 6.14 -8.28
C ASN A 99 13.36 4.62 -8.19
N ARG A 100 12.23 4.22 -7.61
CA ARG A 100 11.76 2.82 -7.69
C ARG A 100 11.23 2.55 -9.11
N LYS A 101 12.09 1.96 -9.95
CA LYS A 101 11.74 1.32 -11.21
C LYS A 101 12.00 -0.17 -11.11
#